data_AF-A0A438IBD2-F1
#
_entry.id   AF-A0A438IBD2-F1
#
_cell.length_a   1.000
_cell.length_b   1.000
_cell.length_c   1.000
_cell.angle_alpha   90.00
_cell.angle_beta   90.00
_cell.angle_gamma   90.00
#
_symmetry.space_group_name_H-M   'P 1'
#
loop_
_entity.id
_entity.type
_entity.pdbx_description
1 polymer ?
#
loop_
_entity_poly.entity_id
_entity_poly.type
_entity_poly.pdbx_seq_one_letter_code
_entity_poly.pdbx_strand_id
1 'polypeptide(L)'
;MGYLAAVERFVKIMAMVWAGSQVTKLVRAGGALALAPIVDRGLSWFTVKFKFESQGKLHFLCIQPFMAIVGFCFGLALILFFIVTLLWA
;
A
#
# COMPACT_ATOMS: atom_id res chain seq x y z
N MET A 1 32.21 -5.73 22.55
CA MET A 1 30.76 -5.70 22.83
C MET A 1 30.34 -7.10 23.26
N GLY A 2 30.03 -7.30 24.54
CA GLY A 2 29.62 -8.62 25.03
C GLY A 2 28.29 -9.05 24.42
N TYR A 3 28.14 -10.34 24.13
CA TYR A 3 26.96 -10.92 23.47
C TYR A 3 25.64 -10.54 24.19
N LEU A 4 25.64 -10.51 25.52
CA LEU A 4 24.48 -10.11 26.34
C LEU A 4 24.02 -8.67 26.06
N ALA A 5 24.94 -7.73 25.91
CA ALA A 5 24.59 -6.34 25.60
C ALA A 5 24.03 -6.19 24.17
N ALA A 6 24.41 -7.07 23.24
CA ALA A 6 23.83 -7.12 21.90
C ALA A 6 22.39 -7.70 21.93
N VAL A 7 22.17 -8.75 22.72
CA VAL A 7 20.84 -9.37 22.90
C VAL A 7 19.86 -8.38 23.53
N GLU A 8 20.27 -7.64 24.56
CA GLU A 8 19.41 -6.64 25.20
C GLU A 8 18.95 -5.55 24.22
N ARG A 9 19.89 -5.03 23.40
CA ARG A 9 19.58 -4.03 22.37
C ARG A 9 18.65 -4.59 21.30
N PHE A 10 18.87 -5.84 20.88
CA PHE A 10 18.01 -6.51 19.92
C PHE A 10 16.57 -6.66 20.43
N VAL A 11 16.40 -7.14 21.67
CA VAL A 11 15.07 -7.29 22.29
C VAL A 11 14.36 -5.94 22.41
N LYS A 12 15.09 -4.86 22.75
CA LYS A 12 14.53 -3.51 22.81
C LYS A 12 14.03 -3.01 21.45
N ILE A 13 14.78 -3.26 20.39
CA ILE A 13 14.37 -2.92 19.01
C ILE A 13 13.13 -3.74 18.63
N MET A 14 13.12 -5.04 18.90
CA MET A 14 11.98 -5.91 18.61
C MET A 14 10.71 -5.48 19.35
N ALA A 15 10.84 -5.08 20.63
CA ALA A 15 9.72 -4.57 21.42
C ALA A 15 9.16 -3.25 20.84
N MET A 16 10.03 -2.33 20.41
CA MET A 16 9.60 -1.08 19.77
C MET A 16 8.91 -1.33 18.42
N VAL A 17 9.45 -2.24 17.59
CA VAL A 17 8.82 -2.63 16.31
C VAL A 17 7.45 -3.28 16.54
N TRP A 18 7.34 -4.12 17.57
CA TRP A 18 6.10 -4.79 17.91
C TRP A 18 5.03 -3.81 18.39
N ALA A 19 5.39 -2.87 19.27
CA ALA A 19 4.49 -1.81 19.71
C ALA A 19 4.04 -0.91 18.54
N GLY A 20 4.97 -0.52 17.66
CA GLY A 20 4.65 0.26 16.46
C GLY A 20 3.70 -0.45 15.50
N SER A 21 3.83 -1.79 15.36
CA SER A 21 2.93 -2.60 14.53
C SER A 21 1.49 -2.57 15.03
N GLN A 22 1.27 -2.57 16.35
CA GLN A 22 -0.08 -2.52 16.91
C GLN A 22 -0.78 -1.17 16.63
N VAL A 23 -0.07 -0.07 16.81
CA VAL A 23 -0.62 1.28 16.58
C VAL A 23 -0.94 1.49 15.09
N THR A 24 -0.02 1.09 14.21
CA THR A 24 -0.20 1.25 12.76
C THR A 24 -1.29 0.36 12.18
N LYS A 25 -1.56 -0.82 12.76
CA LYS A 25 -2.68 -1.67 12.34
C LYS A 25 -4.03 -0.99 12.52
N LEU A 26 -4.25 -0.36 13.67
CA LEU A 26 -5.51 0.35 13.95
C LEU A 26 -5.68 1.56 13.03
N VAL A 27 -4.62 2.35 12.85
CA VAL A 27 -4.65 3.51 11.95
C VAL A 27 -4.88 3.07 10.50
N ARG A 28 -4.27 1.96 10.06
CA ARG A 28 -4.46 1.43 8.71
C ARG A 28 -5.88 0.90 8.50
N ALA A 29 -6.42 0.16 9.46
CA ALA A 29 -7.80 -0.33 9.42
C ALA A 29 -8.81 0.82 9.48
N GLY A 30 -8.60 1.79 10.37
CA GLY A 30 -9.43 2.99 10.49
C GLY A 30 -9.37 3.88 9.25
N GLY A 31 -8.18 4.03 8.65
CA GLY A 31 -8.01 4.73 7.38
C GLY A 31 -8.75 4.04 6.24
N ALA A 32 -8.66 2.71 6.13
CA ALA A 32 -9.41 1.95 5.14
C ALA A 32 -10.94 2.10 5.35
N LEU A 33 -11.41 2.03 6.59
CA LEU A 33 -12.83 2.20 6.93
C LEU A 33 -13.33 3.61 6.62
N ALA A 34 -12.55 4.65 6.91
CA ALA A 34 -12.91 6.04 6.61
C ALA A 34 -12.94 6.31 5.11
N LEU A 35 -12.07 5.66 4.33
CA LEU A 35 -12.00 5.82 2.88
C LEU A 35 -13.04 4.98 2.12
N ALA A 36 -13.55 3.90 2.71
CA ALA A 36 -14.55 3.02 2.10
C ALA A 36 -15.74 3.76 1.46
N PRO A 37 -16.49 4.65 2.16
CA PRO A 37 -17.64 5.32 1.55
C PRO A 37 -17.26 6.30 0.42
N ILE A 38 -16.04 6.85 0.44
CA ILE A 38 -15.55 7.76 -0.61
C ILE A 38 -15.25 6.95 -1.87
N VAL A 39 -14.58 5.81 -1.70
CA VAL A 39 -14.27 4.89 -2.79
C VAL A 39 -15.55 4.31 -3.39
N ASP A 40 -16.52 3.88 -2.58
CA ASP A 40 -17.82 3.37 -3.05
C ASP A 40 -18.62 4.43 -3.85
N ARG A 41 -18.59 5.69 -3.41
CA ARG A 41 -19.22 6.81 -4.14
C ARG A 41 -18.49 7.11 -5.45
N GLY A 42 -17.16 7.05 -5.46
CA GLY A 42 -16.37 7.21 -6.69
C GLY A 42 -16.63 6.08 -7.70
N LEU A 43 -16.71 4.85 -7.22
CA LEU A 43 -16.94 3.66 -8.05
C LEU A 43 -18.35 3.65 -8.65
N SER A 44 -19.37 3.97 -7.85
CA SER A 44 -20.76 4.09 -8.33
C SER A 44 -20.92 5.23 -9.34
N TRP A 45 -20.30 6.39 -9.09
CA TRP A 45 -20.28 7.50 -10.03
C TRP A 45 -19.59 7.14 -11.36
N PHE A 46 -18.44 6.48 -11.29
CA PHE A 46 -17.71 6.02 -12.48
C PHE A 46 -18.50 4.97 -13.28
N THR A 47 -19.15 4.04 -12.58
CA THR A 47 -20.00 2.99 -13.19
C THR A 47 -21.20 3.60 -13.93
N VAL A 48 -21.86 4.60 -13.35
CA VAL A 48 -22.98 5.32 -13.99
C VAL A 48 -22.49 6.15 -15.18
N LYS A 49 -21.31 6.76 -15.09
CA LYS A 49 -20.77 7.62 -16.15
C LYS A 49 -20.29 6.83 -17.37
N PHE A 50 -19.78 5.62 -17.18
CA PHE A 50 -19.19 4.79 -18.24
C PHE A 50 -20.10 3.68 -18.81
N LYS A 51 -21.36 3.54 -18.34
CA LYS A 51 -22.41 2.66 -18.91
C LYS A 51 -21.86 1.33 -19.48
N PHE A 52 -21.50 0.40 -18.59
CA PHE A 52 -21.01 -0.92 -18.96
C PHE A 52 -22.10 -1.84 -19.52
N GLU A 53 -22.30 -1.78 -20.84
CA GLU A 53 -23.35 -2.55 -21.53
C GLU A 53 -22.93 -3.97 -21.93
N SER A 54 -21.69 -4.43 -21.73
CA SER A 54 -21.38 -5.84 -22.02
C SER A 54 -20.48 -6.53 -20.99
N GLN A 55 -21.11 -7.48 -20.29
CA GLN A 55 -20.58 -8.33 -19.23
C GLN A 55 -19.35 -9.18 -19.63
N GLY A 56 -18.96 -9.20 -20.92
CA GLY A 56 -17.74 -9.87 -21.41
C GLY A 56 -16.47 -9.00 -21.40
N LYS A 57 -16.58 -7.68 -21.47
CA LYS A 57 -15.45 -6.72 -21.32
C LYS A 57 -15.30 -6.18 -19.90
N LEU A 58 -16.29 -6.44 -19.04
CA LEU A 58 -16.36 -6.00 -17.65
C LEU A 58 -15.21 -6.56 -16.81
N HIS A 59 -14.80 -7.81 -17.06
CA HIS A 59 -13.64 -8.39 -16.37
C HIS A 59 -12.35 -7.65 -16.72
N PHE A 60 -12.15 -7.20 -17.96
CA PHE A 60 -10.94 -6.48 -18.34
C PHE A 60 -10.92 -5.02 -17.85
N LEU A 61 -12.07 -4.33 -17.87
CA LEU A 61 -12.13 -2.92 -17.45
C LEU A 61 -12.09 -2.72 -15.92
N CYS A 62 -12.47 -3.72 -15.11
CA CYS A 62 -12.25 -3.68 -13.66
C CYS A 62 -10.77 -3.82 -13.29
N ILE A 63 -9.98 -4.53 -14.10
CA ILE A 63 -8.54 -4.71 -13.83
C ILE A 63 -7.75 -3.48 -14.26
N GLN A 64 -8.24 -2.68 -15.22
CA GLN A 64 -7.51 -1.52 -15.75
C GLN A 64 -7.10 -0.46 -14.70
N PRO A 65 -7.99 -0.01 -13.79
CA PRO A 65 -7.57 0.91 -12.72
C PRO A 65 -6.60 0.23 -11.74
N PHE A 66 -6.80 -1.05 -11.43
CA PHE A 66 -5.92 -1.80 -10.54
C PHE A 66 -4.52 -1.97 -11.13
N MET A 67 -4.40 -2.37 -12.40
CA MET A 67 -3.12 -2.52 -13.09
C MET A 67 -2.41 -1.20 -13.29
N ALA A 68 -3.13 -0.11 -13.52
CA ALA A 68 -2.54 1.22 -13.61
C ALA A 68 -1.92 1.65 -12.26
N ILE A 69 -2.62 1.43 -11.15
CA ILE A 69 -2.13 1.74 -9.80
C ILE A 69 -0.93 0.84 -9.44
N VAL A 70 -1.02 -0.46 -9.72
CA VAL A 70 0.07 -1.42 -9.48
C VAL A 70 1.30 -1.06 -10.31
N GLY A 71 1.12 -0.80 -11.61
CA GLY A 71 2.21 -0.38 -12.49
C GLY A 71 2.86 0.92 -12.07
N PHE A 72 2.06 1.92 -11.66
CA PHE A 72 2.58 3.18 -11.12
C PHE A 72 3.38 2.98 -9.84
N CYS A 73 2.86 2.19 -8.89
CA CYS A 73 3.55 1.88 -7.64
C CYS A 73 4.88 1.15 -7.89
N PHE A 74 4.89 0.16 -8.78
CA PHE A 74 6.08 -0.59 -9.14
C PHE A 74 7.11 0.29 -9.85
N GLY A 75 6.67 1.15 -10.78
CA GLY A 75 7.53 2.12 -11.46
C GLY A 75 8.15 3.11 -10.47
N LEU A 76 7.37 3.63 -9.52
CA LEU A 76 7.86 4.56 -8.50
C LEU A 76 8.86 3.89 -7.56
N ALA A 77 8.62 2.64 -7.18
CA ALA A 77 9.56 1.84 -6.39
C ALA A 77 10.90 1.62 -7.13
N LEU A 78 10.85 1.27 -8.42
CA LEU A 78 12.05 1.12 -9.25
C LEU A 78 12.82 2.44 -9.39
N ILE A 79 12.13 3.55 -9.63
CA ILE A 79 12.76 4.88 -9.72
C ILE A 79 13.48 5.23 -8.42
N LEU A 80 12.80 5.09 -7.27
CA LEU A 80 13.41 5.37 -5.97
C LEU A 80 14.62 4.46 -5.71
N PHE A 81 14.54 3.18 -6.07
CA PHE A 81 15.65 2.25 -5.96
C PHE A 81 16.85 2.71 -6.79
N PHE A 82 16.65 3.04 -8.07
CA PHE A 82 17.74 3.52 -8.93
C PHE A 82 18.32 4.85 -8.45
N ILE A 83 17.48 5.79 -8.00
CA ILE A 83 17.93 7.08 -7.43
C ILE A 83 18.85 6.82 -6.24
N VAL A 84 18.40 6.06 -5.24
CA VAL A 84 19.21 5.78 -4.03
C VAL A 84 20.50 5.05 -4.38
N THR A 85 20.44 4.09 -5.31
CA THR A 85 21.61 3.29 -5.68
C THR A 85 22.63 4.10 -6.50
N LEU A 86 22.18 4.99 -7.40
CA LEU A 86 23.07 5.82 -8.22
C LEU A 86 23.59 7.07 -7.49
N LEU A 87 22.84 7.62 -6.53
CA LEU A 87 23.30 8.74 -5.68
C LEU A 87 24.25 8.29 -4.57
N TRP A 88 24.25 7.00 -4.23
CA TRP A 88 25.13 6.43 -3.21
C TRP A 88 26.34 5.69 -3.78
N ALA A 89 26.37 5.49 -5.10
CA ALA A 89 27.57 5.08 -5.86
C ALA A 89 28.46 6.29 -6.15
#